data_AF-A0A534YRG0-F1
#
_entry.id   AF-A0A534YRG0-F1
#
_cell.length_a   1.000
_cell.length_b   1.000
_cell.length_c   1.000
_cell.angle_alpha   90.00
_cell.angle_beta   90.00
_cell.angle_gamma   90.00
#
_symmetry.space_group_name_H-M   'P 1'
#
loop_
_entity.id
_entity.type
_entity.pdbx_description
1 polymer ?
#
loop_
_entity_poly.entity_id
_entity_poly.type
_entity_poly.pdbx_seq_one_letter_code
_entity_poly.pdbx_strand_id
1 'polypeptide(L)'
;MRDRRSVVRVQTGVRMEKRILQVLKALANSLDLTLGDLLEGIVLHAFEGKAPFSPGTLEKIRTLRQVYDLDLEGSDSHQLTEPPAGPSRRRASRKTNARHR
;
A
#
# COMPACT_ATOMS: atom_id res chain seq x y z
N MET A 1 -2.19 0.91 23.93
CA MET A 1 -1.25 0.87 22.79
C MET A 1 -1.96 0.07 21.71
N ARG A 2 -2.19 0.63 20.52
CA ARG A 2 -2.83 -0.14 19.44
C ARG A 2 -1.80 -1.07 18.80
N ASP A 3 -2.20 -2.29 18.48
CA ASP A 3 -1.33 -3.30 17.89
C ASP A 3 -0.90 -2.90 16.49
N ARG A 4 0.40 -2.98 16.21
CA ARG A 4 0.96 -2.71 14.88
C ARG A 4 0.51 -3.80 13.90
N ARG A 5 -0.05 -3.39 12.75
CA ARG A 5 -0.50 -4.33 11.70
C ARG A 5 0.63 -4.63 10.73
N SER A 6 0.95 -5.92 10.56
CA SER A 6 1.93 -6.36 9.58
C SER A 6 1.33 -6.36 8.17
N VAL A 7 2.04 -5.79 7.20
CA VAL A 7 1.60 -5.72 5.80
C VAL A 7 2.75 -6.02 4.84
N VAL A 8 2.40 -6.36 3.59
CA VAL A 8 3.36 -6.49 2.49
C VAL A 8 3.30 -5.22 1.65
N ARG A 9 4.45 -4.58 1.42
CA ARG A 9 4.55 -3.46 0.47
C ARG A 9 5.22 -3.87 -0.83
N VAL A 10 4.79 -3.25 -1.91
CA VAL A 10 5.36 -3.40 -3.26
C VAL A 10 6.07 -2.13 -3.65
N GLN A 11 7.21 -2.27 -4.33
CA GLN A 11 7.92 -1.14 -4.90
C GLN A 11 7.22 -0.70 -6.19
N THR A 12 6.82 0.58 -6.24
CA THR A 12 6.41 1.27 -7.47
C THR A 12 7.23 2.58 -7.58
N GLY A 13 6.65 3.68 -8.06
CA GLY A 13 7.21 5.01 -7.82
C GLY A 13 7.25 5.37 -6.33
N VAL A 14 6.28 4.87 -5.55
CA VAL A 14 6.28 4.91 -4.09
C VAL A 14 6.13 3.50 -3.52
N ARG A 15 6.71 3.24 -2.34
CA ARG A 15 6.53 1.96 -1.66
C ARG A 15 5.17 1.96 -0.95
N MET A 16 4.24 1.12 -1.40
CA MET A 16 2.85 1.12 -0.96
C MET A 16 2.40 -0.27 -0.54
N GLU A 17 1.42 -0.35 0.37
CA GLU A 17 0.78 -1.62 0.74
C GLU A 17 0.14 -2.28 -0.50
N LYS A 18 0.37 -3.59 -0.63
CA LYS A 18 0.05 -4.35 -1.85
C LYS A 18 -1.44 -4.31 -2.19
N ARG A 19 -2.32 -4.54 -1.21
CA ARG A 19 -3.76 -4.65 -1.43
C ARG A 19 -4.41 -3.30 -1.70
N ILE A 20 -3.98 -2.23 -1.02
CA ILE A 20 -4.34 -0.85 -1.33
C ILE A 20 -3.99 -0.53 -2.78
N LEU A 21 -2.77 -0.86 -3.23
CA LEU A 21 -2.37 -0.64 -4.62
C LEU A 21 -3.25 -1.43 -5.62
N GLN A 22 -3.65 -2.65 -5.29
CA GLN A 22 -4.55 -3.46 -6.12
C GLN A 22 -5.94 -2.84 -6.22
N VAL A 23 -6.51 -2.41 -5.09
CA VAL A 23 -7.81 -1.70 -5.05
C VAL A 23 -7.75 -0.41 -5.86
N LEU A 24 -6.70 0.40 -5.70
CA LEU A 24 -6.54 1.66 -6.44
C LEU A 24 -6.43 1.44 -7.95
N LYS A 25 -5.66 0.43 -8.39
CA LYS A 25 -5.53 0.09 -9.81
C LYS A 25 -6.86 -0.38 -10.42
N ALA A 26 -7.59 -1.24 -9.70
CA ALA A 26 -8.88 -1.72 -10.17
C ALA A 26 -9.93 -0.60 -10.21
N LEU A 27 -9.93 0.28 -9.21
CA LEU A 27 -10.82 1.44 -9.18
C LEU A 27 -10.54 2.39 -10.34
N ALA A 28 -9.27 2.74 -10.58
CA ALA A 28 -8.86 3.61 -11.68
C ALA A 28 -9.35 3.05 -13.02
N ASN A 29 -9.13 1.76 -13.28
CA ASN A 29 -9.61 1.08 -14.48
C ASN A 29 -11.15 1.12 -14.60
N SER A 30 -11.90 0.97 -13.49
CA SER A 30 -13.37 1.03 -13.50
C SER A 30 -13.97 2.42 -13.72
N LEU A 31 -13.13 3.45 -13.68
CA LEU A 31 -13.48 4.86 -13.87
C LEU A 31 -12.83 5.43 -15.14
N ASP A 32 -12.17 4.60 -15.94
CA ASP A 32 -11.41 5.02 -17.12
C ASP A 32 -10.36 6.11 -16.81
N LEU A 33 -9.73 6.01 -15.65
CA LEU A 33 -8.67 6.92 -15.17
C LEU A 33 -7.32 6.21 -15.15
N THR A 34 -6.24 7.00 -15.28
CA THR A 34 -4.92 6.50 -14.89
C THR A 34 -4.82 6.40 -13.37
N LEU A 35 -3.88 5.59 -12.87
CA LEU A 35 -3.58 5.54 -11.42
C LEU A 35 -3.11 6.91 -10.91
N GLY A 36 -2.40 7.69 -11.73
CA GLY A 36 -1.95 9.04 -11.40
C GLY A 36 -3.13 9.99 -11.19
N ASP A 37 -4.02 10.10 -12.17
CA ASP A 37 -5.19 10.99 -12.10
C ASP A 37 -6.08 10.67 -10.89
N LEU A 38 -6.28 9.38 -10.61
CA LEU A 38 -7.04 8.95 -9.44
C LEU A 38 -6.36 9.41 -8.14
N LEU A 39 -5.04 9.22 -8.01
CA LEU A 39 -4.29 9.61 -6.82
C LEU A 39 -4.26 11.13 -6.63
N GLU A 40 -4.03 11.88 -7.70
CA GLU A 40 -4.03 13.35 -7.67
C GLU A 40 -5.40 13.88 -7.27
N GLY A 41 -6.48 13.33 -7.82
CA GLY A 41 -7.85 13.68 -7.44
C GLY A 41 -8.14 13.42 -5.95
N ILE A 42 -7.72 12.27 -5.41
CA ILE A 42 -7.86 11.95 -3.99
C ILE A 42 -7.09 12.97 -3.12
N VAL A 43 -5.85 13.27 -3.51
CA VAL A 43 -4.97 14.18 -2.76
C VAL A 43 -5.53 15.60 -2.77
N LEU A 44 -6.01 16.11 -3.90
CA LEU A 44 -6.61 17.44 -3.99
C LEU A 44 -7.84 17.58 -3.09
N HIS A 45 -8.76 16.61 -3.11
CA HIS A 45 -9.91 16.62 -2.20
C HIS A 45 -9.47 16.56 -0.72
N ALA A 46 -8.47 15.74 -0.40
CA ALA A 46 -7.95 15.64 0.96
C ALA A 46 -7.30 16.95 1.45
N PHE A 47 -6.55 17.65 0.58
CA PHE A 47 -6.00 18.97 0.89
C PHE A 47 -7.09 20.01 1.15
N GLU A 48 -8.23 19.91 0.46
CA GLU A 48 -9.41 20.75 0.68
C GLU A 48 -10.31 20.29 1.84
N GLY A 49 -9.99 19.19 2.52
CA GLY A 49 -10.81 18.60 3.58
C GLY A 49 -12.15 18.01 3.10
N LYS A 50 -12.26 17.68 1.81
CA LYS A 50 -13.46 17.12 1.17
C LYS A 50 -13.36 15.60 1.02
N ALA A 51 -14.52 14.95 0.94
CA ALA A 51 -14.58 13.53 0.61
C ALA A 51 -14.24 13.31 -0.88
N PRO A 52 -13.30 12.42 -1.23
CA PRO A 52 -12.85 12.23 -2.61
C PRO A 52 -13.79 11.37 -3.47
N PHE A 53 -14.77 10.70 -2.87
CA PHE A 53 -15.60 9.70 -3.54
C PHE A 53 -17.09 9.91 -3.30
N SER A 54 -17.89 9.73 -4.34
CA SER A 54 -19.35 9.68 -4.26
C SER A 54 -19.83 8.39 -3.57
N PRO A 55 -21.09 8.32 -3.11
CA PRO A 55 -21.67 7.09 -2.57
C PRO A 55 -21.55 5.89 -3.53
N GLY A 56 -21.79 6.09 -4.83
CA GLY A 56 -21.66 5.03 -5.84
C GLY A 56 -20.22 4.54 -6.00
N THR A 57 -19.24 5.44 -5.94
CA THR A 57 -17.82 5.08 -5.98
C THR A 57 -17.40 4.34 -4.70
N LEU A 58 -17.94 4.72 -3.54
CA LEU A 58 -17.70 4.02 -2.27
C LEU A 58 -18.21 2.58 -2.30
N GLU A 59 -19.36 2.30 -2.94
CA GLU A 59 -19.83 0.92 -3.12
C GLU A 59 -18.88 0.10 -4.01
N LYS A 60 -18.38 0.66 -5.12
CA LYS A 60 -17.35 0.01 -5.93
C LYS A 60 -16.09 -0.30 -5.09
N ILE A 61 -15.65 0.65 -4.27
CA ILE A 61 -14.50 0.47 -3.37
C ILE A 61 -14.76 -0.67 -2.38
N ARG A 62 -15.95 -0.76 -1.78
CA ARG A 62 -16.31 -1.85 -0.85
C ARG A 62 -16.20 -3.22 -1.52
N THR A 63 -16.73 -3.38 -2.73
CA THR A 63 -16.61 -4.61 -3.50
C THR A 63 -15.14 -4.95 -3.81
N LEU A 64 -14.36 -3.97 -4.28
CA LEU A 64 -12.94 -4.17 -4.58
C LEU A 64 -12.13 -4.54 -3.34
N ARG A 65 -12.44 -3.95 -2.18
CA ARG A 65 -11.82 -4.32 -0.90
C ARG A 65 -12.05 -5.79 -0.57
N GLN A 66 -13.25 -6.32 -0.82
CA GLN A 66 -13.54 -7.75 -0.62
C GLN A 66 -12.74 -8.62 -1.59
N VAL A 67 -12.65 -8.25 -2.87
CA VAL A 67 -11.90 -9.01 -3.90
C VAL A 67 -10.41 -9.15 -3.56
N TYR A 68 -9.82 -8.14 -2.92
CA TYR A 68 -8.39 -8.12 -2.57
C TYR A 68 -8.12 -8.37 -1.08
N ASP A 69 -9.11 -8.82 -0.31
CA ASP A 69 -9.01 -9.04 1.13
C ASP A 69 -8.43 -7.83 1.88
N LEU A 70 -8.83 -6.60 1.51
CA LEU A 70 -8.38 -5.35 2.14
C LEU A 70 -9.25 -4.96 3.33
N ASP A 71 -8.77 -5.33 4.51
CA ASP A 71 -9.34 -5.08 5.83
C ASP A 71 -8.71 -3.88 6.56
N LEU A 72 -7.92 -3.05 5.86
CA LEU A 72 -7.32 -1.83 6.41
C LEU A 72 -8.32 -0.68 6.49
N GLU A 73 -8.24 0.11 7.55
CA GLU A 73 -9.05 1.30 7.75
C GLU A 73 -8.16 2.54 7.98
N GLY A 74 -8.77 3.73 7.96
CA GLY A 74 -8.04 4.98 8.20
C GLY A 74 -7.32 5.00 9.55
N SER A 75 -7.86 4.29 10.54
CA SER A 75 -7.26 4.20 11.87
C SER A 75 -5.92 3.45 11.93
N ASP A 76 -5.56 2.74 10.85
CA ASP A 76 -4.31 1.97 10.74
C ASP A 76 -3.17 2.73 10.06
N SER A 77 -3.45 3.88 9.43
CA SER A 77 -2.56 4.60 8.50
C SER A 77 -1.11 4.79 9.01
N HIS A 78 -0.91 4.86 10.33
CA HIS A 78 0.40 5.07 10.98
C HIS A 78 0.88 3.90 11.83
N GLN A 79 0.20 2.77 11.76
CA GLN A 79 0.46 1.57 12.57
C GLN A 79 0.90 0.37 11.71
N LEU A 80 1.03 0.57 10.40
CA LEU A 80 1.41 -0.48 9.46
C LEU A 80 2.93 -0.73 9.45
N THR A 81 3.36 -1.91 9.85
CA THR A 81 4.76 -2.35 9.79
C THR A 81 5.00 -3.36 8.68
N GLU A 82 6.22 -3.39 8.13
CA GLU A 82 6.69 -4.54 7.34
C GLU A 82 7.52 -5.46 8.23
N PRO A 83 7.42 -6.79 8.05
CA PRO A 83 8.36 -7.70 8.69
C PRO A 83 9.79 -7.31 8.26
N PRO A 84 10.79 -7.45 9.15
CA PRO A 84 12.16 -7.17 8.78
C PRO A 84 12.52 -8.01 7.55
N ALA A 85 13.03 -7.34 6.51
CA ALA A 85 13.55 -8.04 5.35
C ALA A 85 14.52 -9.11 5.85
N GLY A 86 14.29 -10.38 5.48
CA GLY A 86 15.11 -11.50 5.91
C GLY A 86 16.61 -11.23 5.72
N PRO A 87 17.50 -11.92 6.44
CA PRO A 87 18.90 -11.55 6.54
C PRO A 87 19.49 -11.26 5.17
N SER A 88 19.86 -9.99 4.95
CA SER A 88 20.45 -9.53 3.70
C SER A 88 21.60 -10.45 3.32
N ARG A 89 21.49 -11.13 2.17
CA ARG A 89 22.52 -12.03 1.63
C ARG A 89 23.90 -11.38 1.51
N ARG A 90 24.00 -10.04 1.62
CA ARG A 90 25.25 -9.29 1.71
C ARG A 90 26.10 -9.58 2.95
N ARG A 91 25.54 -10.08 4.06
CA ARG A 91 26.33 -10.42 5.27
C ARG A 91 26.91 -11.83 5.27
N ALA A 92 26.38 -12.74 4.45
CA ALA A 92 26.86 -14.12 4.37
C ALA A 92 28.22 -14.24 3.66
N SER A 93 28.46 -13.42 2.64
CA SER A 93 29.69 -13.51 1.81
C SER A 93 30.93 -12.88 2.46
N ARG A 94 30.80 -12.18 3.59
CA ARG A 94 31.94 -11.51 4.24
C ARG A 94 32.64 -12.37 5.30
N LYS A 95 32.05 -13.52 5.70
CA LYS A 95 32.63 -14.42 6.71
C LYS A 95 33.49 -15.55 6.13
N THR A 96 33.47 -15.80 4.82
CA THR A 96 34.27 -16.84 4.16
C THR A 96 35.68 -16.39 3.75
N ASN A 97 35.92 -15.09 3.52
CA ASN A 97 37.25 -14.59 3.13
C ASN A 97 38.19 -14.22 4.29
N ALA A 98 37.77 -14.41 5.54
CA ALA A 98 38.59 -14.08 6.72
C ALA A 98 39.33 -15.30 7.33
N ARG A 99 39.29 -16.47 6.68
CA ARG A 99 39.95 -17.71 7.15
C ARG A 99 41.14 -18.17 6.31
N HIS A 100 41.56 -17.37 5.33
CA HIS A 100 42.76 -17.61 4.52
C HIS A 100 43.60 -16.33 4.44
N ARG A 101 44.13 -15.90 5.59
CA ARG A 101 45.34 -15.09 5.72
C ARG A 101 46.04 -15.45 7.01
#